data_AF-A0A0R0E0L7-F1
#
_entry.id   AF-A0A0R0E0L7-F1
#
_cell.length_a   1.000
_cell.length_b   1.000
_cell.length_c   1.000
_cell.angle_alpha   90.00
_cell.angle_beta   90.00
_cell.angle_gamma   90.00
#
_symmetry.space_group_name_H-M   'P 1'
#
loop_
_entity.id
_entity.type
_entity.pdbx_description
1 polymer ?
#
loop_
_entity_poly.entity_id
_entity_poly.type
_entity_poly.pdbx_seq_one_letter_code
_entity_poly.pdbx_strand_id
1 'polypeptide(L)' 'MQANIVVLPGDGIGPEITAVAVEVPKPVATRFGPDFSISEHDIPALAFPNHRRHLPAPTP' A
#
# COMPACT_ATOMS: atom_id res chain seq x y z
N MET A 1 16.22 0.14 -12.26
CA MET A 1 14.99 -0.66 -12.39
C MET A 1 13.93 0.03 -11.52
N GLN A 2 12.73 0.27 -12.02
CA GLN A 2 11.64 0.86 -11.21
C GLN A 2 10.67 -0.24 -10.78
N ALA A 3 10.32 -0.28 -9.50
CA ALA A 3 9.36 -1.21 -8.94
C ALA A 3 8.13 -0.45 -8.40
N ASN A 4 6.96 -0.81 -8.91
CA ASN A 4 5.69 -0.24 -8.47
C ASN A 4 5.09 -1.16 -7.40
N ILE A 5 4.86 -0.62 -6.21
CA ILE A 5 4.34 -1.35 -5.05
C ILE A 5 2.97 -0.77 -4.71
N VAL A 6 1.95 -1.61 -4.83
CA VAL A 6 0.60 -1.32 -4.37
C VAL A 6 0.44 -1.86 -2.95
N VAL A 7 0.17 -0.97 -2.01
CA VAL A 7 -0.06 -1.29 -0.61
C VAL A 7 -1.56 -1.38 -0.37
N LEU A 8 -1.94 -2.52 0.20
CA LEU A 8 -3.32 -2.83 0.54
C LEU A 8 -3.38 -3.05 2.06
N PRO A 9 -3.67 -1.99 2.85
CA PRO A 9 -3.52 -2.01 4.30
C PRO A 9 -4.44 -3.00 5.00
N GLY A 10 -5.61 -3.29 4.41
CA GLY A 10 -6.58 -4.24 4.96
C GLY A 10 -7.19 -3.73 6.27
N ASP A 11 -7.41 -4.64 7.22
CA ASP A 11 -8.22 -4.41 8.42
C ASP A 11 -7.46 -4.73 9.71
N GLY A 12 -8.03 -4.39 10.86
CA GLY A 12 -7.40 -4.61 12.17
C GLY A 12 -6.19 -3.71 12.36
N ILE A 13 -5.03 -4.28 12.69
CA ILE A 13 -3.76 -3.54 12.83
C ILE A 13 -3.05 -3.32 11.47
N GLY A 14 -3.66 -3.75 10.37
CA GLY A 14 -3.09 -3.70 9.03
C GLY A 14 -2.59 -2.31 8.65
N PRO A 15 -3.40 -1.24 8.74
CA PRO A 15 -2.98 0.13 8.43
C PRO A 15 -1.75 0.59 9.21
N GLU A 16 -1.67 0.29 10.52
CA GLU A 16 -0.54 0.68 11.37
C GLU A 16 0.75 -0.05 10.97
N ILE A 17 0.65 -1.32 10.62
CA ILE A 17 1.81 -2.11 10.20
C ILE A 17 2.28 -1.70 8.80
N THR A 18 1.36 -1.50 7.85
CA THR A 18 1.72 -1.11 6.48
C THR A 18 2.28 0.30 6.42
N ALA A 19 1.81 1.23 7.26
CA ALA A 19 2.36 2.57 7.36
C ALA A 19 3.85 2.59 7.76
N VAL A 20 4.30 1.62 8.56
CA VAL A 20 5.73 1.47 8.89
C VAL A 20 6.46 0.65 7.83
N ALA A 21 5.82 -0.36 7.23
CA ALA A 21 6.43 -1.22 6.23
C ALA A 21 6.89 -0.46 4.98
N VAL A 22 6.15 0.58 4.55
CA VAL A 22 6.51 1.41 3.38
C VAL A 22 7.79 2.22 3.56
N GLU A 23 8.30 2.35 4.79
CA GLU A 23 9.57 3.02 5.07
C GLU A 23 10.79 2.13 4.82
N VAL A 24 10.61 0.79 4.89
CA VAL A 24 11.71 -0.19 4.77
C VAL A 24 12.36 -0.21 3.37
N PRO A 25 11.62 -0.07 2.25
CA PRO A 25 12.23 0.00 0.92
C PRO A 25 13.10 1.25 0.71
N LYS A 26 12.88 2.36 1.43
CA LYS A 26 13.62 3.62 1.23
C LYS A 26 15.14 3.47 1.42
N PRO A 27 15.66 2.90 2.51
CA PRO A 27 17.09 2.64 2.65
C PRO A 27 17.61 1.62 1.63
N VAL A 28 16.78 0.68 1.15
CA VAL A 28 17.16 -0.27 0.09
C VAL A 28 17.35 0.47 -1.25
N ALA A 29 16.46 1.41 -1.59
CA ALA A 29 16.61 2.28 -2.76
C ALA A 29 17.90 3.08 -2.69
N THR A 30 18.14 3.75 -1.55
CA THR A 30 19.36 4.52 -1.31
C THR A 30 20.64 3.68 -1.43
N ARG A 31 20.60 2.42 -0.97
CA ARG A 31 21.79 1.56 -0.92
C ARG A 31 22.07 0.84 -2.24
N PHE A 32 21.04 0.41 -2.96
CA PHE A 32 21.17 -0.51 -4.10
C PHE A 32 20.71 0.07 -5.43
N GLY A 33 20.14 1.28 -5.44
CA GLY A 33 19.70 1.98 -6.65
C GLY A 33 18.38 1.55 -7.32
N PRO A 34 17.52 0.64 -6.80
CA PRO A 34 16.16 0.54 -7.33
C PRO A 34 15.33 1.76 -6.91
N ASP A 35 14.43 2.17 -7.78
CA ASP A 35 13.47 3.25 -7.52
C ASP A 35 12.12 2.62 -7.21
N PHE A 36 11.44 3.10 -6.16
CA PHE A 36 10.17 2.56 -5.69
C PHE A 36 9.06 3.60 -5.83
N SER A 37 8.02 3.26 -6.59
CA SER A 37 6.76 4.01 -6.58
C SER A 37 5.76 3.27 -5.70
N ILE A 38 5.31 3.89 -4.61
CA ILE A 38 4.39 3.27 -3.65
C ILE A 38 3.04 3.98 -3.72
N SER A 39 1.96 3.23 -3.92
CA SER A 39 0.58 3.72 -3.85
C SER A 39 -0.25 2.87 -2.90
N GLU A 40 -1.26 3.47 -2.26
CA GLU A 40 -2.11 2.82 -1.26
C GLU A 40 -3.56 2.76 -1.74
N HIS A 41 -4.22 1.61 -1.54
CA HIS A 41 -5.60 1.38 -1.99
C HIS A 41 -6.40 0.52 -0.99
N ASP A 42 -7.69 0.81 -0.83
CA ASP A 42 -8.57 0.15 0.14
C ASP A 42 -9.01 -1.28 -0.28
N ILE A 43 -9.09 -2.22 0.67
CA ILE A 43 -9.67 -3.59 0.54
C ILE A 43 -10.41 -4.01 1.86
N PRO A 44 -11.05 -5.20 1.98
CA PRO A 44 -12.52 -5.31 2.06
C PRO A 44 -13.31 -4.82 3.28
N ALA A 45 -12.80 -4.78 4.52
CA ALA A 45 -13.61 -4.22 5.62
C ALA A 45 -13.43 -2.70 5.77
N LEU A 46 -12.25 -2.16 5.45
CA LEU A 46 -11.99 -0.71 5.35
C LEU A 46 -12.68 -0.10 4.11
N ALA A 47 -12.85 -0.90 3.06
CA ALA A 47 -13.47 -0.44 1.81
C ALA A 47 -14.99 -0.22 1.91
N PHE A 48 -15.71 -0.96 2.76
CA PHE A 48 -17.18 -0.85 2.81
C PHE A 48 -17.67 0.52 3.33
N PRO A 49 -17.14 1.07 4.44
CA PRO A 49 -17.46 2.43 4.87
C PRO A 49 -17.19 3.50 3.81
N ASN A 50 -16.08 3.37 3.06
CA ASN A 50 -15.61 4.39 2.12
C ASN A 50 -16.24 4.28 0.72
N HIS A 51 -16.45 3.06 0.24
CA HIS A 51 -16.81 2.77 -1.17
C HIS A 51 -18.13 2.02 -1.33
N ARG A 52 -18.79 1.65 -0.22
CA ARG A 52 -20.02 0.83 -0.19
C ARG A 52 -19.88 -0.51 -0.93
N ARG A 53 -18.67 -1.03 -1.04
CA ARG A 53 -18.34 -2.32 -1.67
C ARG A 53 -17.12 -2.91 -0.96
N HIS A 54 -17.08 -4.24 -0.84
CA HIS A 54 -15.92 -4.95 -0.29
C HIS A 54 -14.72 -4.96 -1.23
N LEU A 55 -14.94 -4.81 -2.53
CA LEU A 55 -13.85 -4.62 -3.48
C LEU A 55 -14.18 -3.35 -4.28
N PRO A 56 -13.49 -2.23 -4.00
CA PRO A 56 -13.67 -1.02 -4.79
C PRO A 56 -13.18 -1.26 -6.22
N ALA A 57 -13.68 -0.46 -7.16
CA ALA A 57 -13.17 -0.51 -8.52
C ALA A 57 -11.65 -0.25 -8.53
N PRO A 58 -10.89 -0.82 -9.48
CA PRO A 58 -9.47 -0.51 -9.64
C PRO A 58 -9.30 1.01 -9.65
N THR A 59 -8.54 1.51 -8.68
CA THR A 59 -8.17 2.93 -8.64
C THR A 59 -6.97 3.07 -9.58
N PRO A 60 -7.03 3.98 -10.57
CA PRO A 60 -6.03 4.07 -11.64
C PRO A 60 -4.64 4.45 -11.13
#